data_AF-A0A7V9AK05-F1
#
_entry.id   AF-A0A7V9AK05-F1
#
_cell.length_a   1.000
_cell.length_b   1.000
_cell.length_c   1.000
_cell.angle_alpha   90.00
_cell.angle_beta   90.00
_cell.angle_gamma   90.00
#
_symmetry.space_group_name_H-M   'P 1'
#
loop_
_entity.id
_entity.type
_entity.pdbx_description
1 polymer ?
#
loop_
_entity_poly.entity_id
_entity_poly.type
_entity_poly.pdbx_seq_one_letter_code
_entity_poly.pdbx_strand_id
1 'polypeptide(L)'
;MAKHGGTDDEEREIVLFYPQSGVGRGLRERGNGMAMGDLTSDQIEAMVATATTIAPLTVRKMFGTTCLYDGEVMLGIIHASGLYLKIDDTTRGSYDATDQPVFAPKPGTGYRSFRLVPSEATINDDELRPWLTDAIRVAGRLAEAKARLG
;
A
#
# COMPACT_ATOMS: atom_id res chain seq x y z
N MET A 1 1.11 7.57 -31.40
CA MET A 1 0.59 6.39 -30.66
C MET A 1 1.20 6.41 -29.28
N ALA A 2 0.43 6.73 -28.24
CA ALA A 2 0.80 6.52 -26.84
C ALA A 2 -0.49 6.19 -26.10
N LYS A 3 -0.80 4.90 -26.03
CA LYS A 3 -1.87 4.36 -25.18
C LYS A 3 -1.14 3.64 -24.05
N HIS A 4 -0.83 4.37 -22.98
CA HIS A 4 -0.30 3.85 -21.72
C HIS A 4 -1.00 4.70 -20.66
N GLY A 5 -1.56 4.20 -19.58
CA GLY A 5 -1.93 2.87 -19.15
C GLY A 5 -3.06 3.17 -18.16
N GLY A 6 -4.20 2.51 -18.29
CA GLY A 6 -5.25 2.65 -17.28
C GLY A 6 -4.70 2.21 -15.93
N THR A 7 -5.30 2.67 -14.84
CA THR A 7 -4.95 2.26 -13.46
C THR A 7 -4.74 0.74 -13.30
N ASP A 8 -5.41 -0.08 -14.12
CA ASP A 8 -5.23 -1.54 -14.22
C ASP A 8 -3.82 -1.98 -14.67
N ASP A 9 -3.16 -1.23 -15.55
CA ASP A 9 -1.78 -1.49 -16.01
C ASP A 9 -0.79 -1.21 -14.86
N GLU A 10 -0.96 -0.10 -14.14
CA GLU A 10 -0.17 0.23 -12.95
C GLU A 10 -0.33 -0.85 -11.86
N GLU A 11 -1.57 -1.28 -11.58
CA GLU A 11 -1.86 -2.34 -10.61
C GLU A 11 -1.23 -3.68 -11.03
N ARG A 12 -1.32 -4.04 -12.32
CA ARG A 12 -0.68 -5.24 -12.86
C ARG A 12 0.83 -5.18 -12.77
N GLU A 13 1.44 -4.05 -13.10
CA GLU A 13 2.87 -3.82 -13.00
C GLU A 13 3.35 -3.96 -11.54
N ILE A 14 2.67 -3.30 -10.60
CA ILE A 14 2.98 -3.40 -9.16
C ILE A 14 2.99 -4.85 -8.67
N VAL A 15 2.00 -5.64 -9.09
CA VAL A 15 1.85 -7.06 -8.70
C VAL A 15 2.86 -7.96 -9.42
N LEU A 16 3.21 -7.68 -10.68
CA LEU A 16 4.09 -8.52 -11.51
C LEU A 16 5.59 -8.26 -11.29
N PHE A 17 5.98 -7.04 -10.89
CA PHE A 17 7.39 -6.65 -10.86
C PHE A 17 8.16 -7.07 -9.61
N TYR A 18 7.57 -7.80 -8.66
CA TYR A 18 8.25 -8.12 -7.39
C TYR A 18 8.86 -9.54 -7.36
N PRO A 19 10.16 -9.71 -7.68
CA PRO A 19 10.87 -10.97 -7.52
C PRO A 19 11.17 -11.26 -6.03
N GLN A 20 10.90 -12.51 -5.63
CA GLN A 20 11.17 -13.07 -4.32
C GLN A 20 12.67 -13.07 -4.01
N SER A 21 13.15 -12.09 -3.25
CA SER A 21 14.46 -12.20 -2.62
C SER A 21 14.31 -12.88 -1.26
N GLY A 22 14.31 -14.21 -1.30
CA GLY A 22 14.83 -15.06 -0.21
C GLY A 22 13.99 -15.18 1.05
N VAL A 23 13.00 -16.07 1.04
CA VAL A 23 12.62 -16.82 2.25
C VAL A 23 13.80 -17.74 2.59
N GLY A 24 14.83 -17.17 3.23
CA GLY A 24 15.92 -17.89 3.81
C GLY A 24 15.44 -18.59 5.08
N ARG A 25 15.18 -19.89 4.99
CA ARG A 25 15.07 -20.76 6.17
C ARG A 25 16.28 -20.52 7.08
N GLY A 26 16.01 -20.05 8.29
CA GLY A 26 16.86 -20.29 9.45
C GLY A 26 17.47 -19.04 10.07
N LEU A 27 16.79 -18.46 11.06
CA LEU A 27 17.49 -17.87 12.19
C LEU A 27 16.65 -17.96 13.47
N ARG A 28 16.89 -19.04 14.21
CA ARG A 28 17.08 -19.11 15.68
C ARG A 28 16.83 -17.79 16.42
N GLU A 29 15.87 -17.85 17.35
CA GLU A 29 15.65 -16.93 18.46
C GLU A 29 16.99 -16.46 19.05
N ARG A 30 17.25 -15.15 19.09
CA ARG A 30 17.79 -14.35 20.21
C ARG A 30 17.95 -12.87 19.78
N GLY A 31 17.50 -11.96 20.62
CA GLY A 31 18.10 -10.63 20.77
C GLY A 31 17.25 -9.45 20.31
N ASN A 32 16.81 -8.68 21.29
CA ASN A 32 16.38 -7.28 21.17
C ASN A 32 17.50 -6.44 20.50
N GLY A 33 17.45 -6.35 19.18
CA GLY A 33 18.35 -5.57 18.33
C GLY A 33 17.69 -5.35 16.98
N MET A 34 17.21 -4.12 16.76
CA MET A 34 16.45 -3.67 15.60
C MET A 34 17.33 -3.75 14.34
N ALA A 35 17.31 -4.89 13.66
CA ALA A 35 17.74 -4.98 12.28
C ALA A 35 16.66 -4.29 11.42
N MET A 36 17.03 -3.29 10.63
CA MET A 36 16.24 -2.76 9.52
C MET A 36 16.04 -3.90 8.51
N GLY A 37 15.03 -4.72 8.77
CA GLY A 37 14.69 -5.94 8.05
C GLY A 37 13.17 -6.00 7.90
N ASP A 38 12.75 -6.71 6.86
CA ASP A 38 11.37 -6.91 6.42
C ASP A 38 10.30 -6.94 7.53
N LEU A 39 9.09 -6.44 7.24
CA LEU A 39 7.95 -6.52 8.15
C LEU A 39 7.66 -7.99 8.52
N THR A 40 7.53 -8.27 9.81
CA THR A 40 7.11 -9.61 10.25
C THR A 40 5.65 -9.88 9.88
N SER A 41 5.25 -11.15 9.78
CA SER A 41 3.85 -11.53 9.53
C SER A 41 2.88 -10.91 10.54
N ASP A 42 3.26 -10.87 11.83
CA ASP A 42 2.46 -10.26 12.90
C ASP A 42 2.23 -8.77 12.66
N GLN A 43 3.26 -8.03 12.25
CA GLN A 43 3.13 -6.61 11.91
C GLN A 43 2.22 -6.39 10.70
N ILE A 44 2.36 -7.23 9.65
CA ILE A 44 1.48 -7.16 8.48
C ILE A 44 0.03 -7.44 8.88
N GLU A 45 -0.20 -8.47 9.69
CA GLU A 45 -1.53 -8.85 10.16
C GLU A 45 -2.15 -7.77 11.06
N ALA A 46 -1.36 -7.12 11.91
CA ALA A 46 -1.81 -5.99 12.73
C ALA A 46 -2.26 -4.81 11.86
N MET A 47 -1.45 -4.41 10.86
CA MET A 47 -1.81 -3.32 9.95
C MET A 47 -3.08 -3.64 9.13
N VAL A 48 -3.23 -4.90 8.70
CA VAL A 48 -4.46 -5.37 8.05
C VAL A 48 -5.65 -5.27 8.99
N ALA A 49 -5.50 -5.72 10.24
CA ALA A 49 -6.56 -5.68 11.24
C ALA A 49 -7.00 -4.23 11.54
N THR A 50 -6.06 -3.31 11.74
CA THR A 50 -6.33 -1.87 11.93
C THR A 50 -7.07 -1.30 10.71
N ALA A 51 -6.56 -1.52 9.49
CA ALA A 51 -7.21 -0.99 8.28
C ALA A 51 -8.63 -1.55 8.07
N THR A 52 -8.82 -2.85 8.28
CA THR A 52 -10.12 -3.51 8.12
C THR A 52 -11.11 -3.22 9.26
N THR A 53 -10.63 -2.75 10.40
CA THR A 53 -11.47 -2.23 11.50
C THR A 53 -12.05 -0.86 11.15
N ILE A 54 -11.29 -0.03 10.43
CA ILE A 54 -11.71 1.31 10.02
C ILE A 54 -12.71 1.26 8.86
N ALA A 55 -12.51 0.35 7.89
CA ALA A 55 -13.32 0.26 6.68
C ALA A 55 -13.42 -1.19 6.17
N PRO A 56 -14.51 -1.57 5.47
CA PRO A 56 -14.72 -2.93 4.97
C PRO A 56 -13.85 -3.23 3.73
N LEU A 57 -12.54 -3.35 3.93
CA LEU A 57 -11.58 -3.59 2.86
C LEU A 57 -11.41 -5.07 2.54
N THR A 58 -11.19 -5.38 1.26
CA THR A 58 -10.78 -6.71 0.84
C THR A 58 -9.26 -6.82 0.84
N VAL A 59 -8.75 -7.91 1.41
CA VAL A 59 -7.30 -8.18 1.48
C VAL A 59 -6.96 -9.25 0.46
N ARG A 60 -5.95 -9.00 -0.37
CA ARG A 60 -5.42 -9.99 -1.31
C ARG A 60 -3.92 -10.14 -1.09
N LYS A 61 -3.50 -11.36 -0.79
CA LYS A 61 -2.07 -11.73 -0.72
C LYS A 61 -1.64 -12.17 -2.11
N MET A 62 -0.73 -11.42 -2.73
CA MET A 62 -0.18 -11.75 -4.04
C MET A 62 1.34 -11.76 -3.94
N PHE A 63 1.94 -12.94 -4.15
CA PHE A 63 3.39 -13.11 -4.32
C PHE A 63 4.27 -12.45 -3.23
N GLY A 64 3.87 -12.58 -1.96
CA GLY A 64 4.63 -12.06 -0.81
C GLY A 64 4.33 -10.61 -0.44
N THR A 65 3.41 -9.94 -1.14
CA THR A 65 2.90 -8.60 -0.79
C THR A 65 1.43 -8.71 -0.35
N THR A 66 1.04 -7.90 0.63
CA THR A 66 -0.36 -7.81 1.08
C THR A 66 -0.98 -6.52 0.55
N CYS A 67 -2.00 -6.64 -0.30
CA CYS A 67 -2.67 -5.50 -0.91
C CYS A 67 -4.09 -5.33 -0.36
N LEU A 68 -4.51 -4.08 -0.19
CA LEU A 68 -5.82 -3.67 0.29
C LEU A 68 -6.65 -3.11 -0.86
N TYR A 69 -7.93 -3.49 -0.90
CA TYR A 69 -8.87 -3.13 -1.97
C TYR A 69 -10.17 -2.57 -1.40
N ASP A 70 -10.71 -1.56 -2.08
CA ASP A 70 -12.10 -1.11 -1.94
C ASP A 70 -12.85 -1.53 -3.20
N GLY A 71 -13.70 -2.55 -3.06
CA GLY A 71 -14.30 -3.24 -4.20
C GLY A 71 -13.26 -3.83 -5.16
N GLU A 72 -13.18 -3.28 -6.36
CA GLU A 72 -12.25 -3.72 -7.41
C GLU A 72 -10.95 -2.91 -7.46
N VAL A 73 -10.86 -1.78 -6.75
CA VAL A 73 -9.74 -0.84 -6.86
C VAL A 73 -8.73 -1.11 -5.74
N MET A 74 -7.46 -1.34 -6.08
CA MET A 74 -6.39 -1.37 -5.09
C MET A 74 -6.19 0.02 -4.50
N LEU A 75 -6.26 0.12 -3.18
CA LEU A 75 -6.03 1.38 -2.45
C LEU A 75 -4.82 1.33 -1.54
N GLY A 76 -4.28 0.14 -1.25
CA GLY A 76 -3.14 0.04 -0.33
C GLY A 76 -2.22 -1.14 -0.61
N ILE A 77 -0.95 -0.98 -0.20
CA ILE A 77 0.11 -1.97 -0.37
C ILE A 77 0.90 -2.01 0.95
N ILE A 78 1.00 -3.18 1.57
CA ILE A 78 1.85 -3.38 2.74
C ILE A 78 3.13 -4.08 2.27
N HIS A 79 4.25 -3.40 2.46
CA HIS A 79 5.57 -3.80 1.98
C HIS A 79 6.65 -3.46 3.00
N ALA A 80 7.87 -3.99 2.87
CA ALA A 80 8.99 -3.90 3.82
C ALA A 80 9.17 -2.57 4.59
N SER A 81 8.78 -1.42 4.01
CA SER A 81 8.86 -0.10 4.65
C SER A 81 7.60 0.34 5.42
N GLY A 82 6.45 -0.29 5.21
CA GLY A 82 5.18 0.02 5.85
C GLY A 82 3.98 -0.08 4.91
N LEU A 83 2.90 0.63 5.28
CA LEU A 83 1.67 0.70 4.53
C LEU A 83 1.74 1.90 3.59
N TYR A 84 1.54 1.64 2.31
CA TYR A 84 1.37 2.64 1.28
C TYR A 84 -0.10 2.76 0.94
N LEU A 85 -0.59 3.99 0.79
CA LEU A 85 -1.97 4.26 0.41
C LEU A 85 -2.05 5.04 -0.90
N LYS A 86 -3.13 4.78 -1.65
CA LYS A 86 -3.37 5.40 -2.93
C LYS A 86 -3.74 6.87 -2.75
N ILE A 87 -3.07 7.73 -3.50
CA ILE A 87 -3.29 9.18 -3.51
C ILE A 87 -3.60 9.66 -4.92
N ASP A 88 -4.23 10.82 -5.00
CA ASP A 88 -4.49 11.55 -6.23
C ASP A 88 -4.14 13.04 -6.00
N ASP A 89 -4.26 13.87 -7.02
CA ASP A 89 -4.00 15.31 -6.92
C ASP A 89 -4.78 15.98 -5.78
N THR A 90 -6.03 15.55 -5.53
CA THR A 90 -6.87 16.14 -4.47
C THR A 90 -6.41 15.78 -3.05
N THR A 91 -5.71 14.65 -2.87
CA THR A 91 -5.28 14.17 -1.54
C THR A 91 -3.79 14.38 -1.31
N ARG A 92 -3.02 14.69 -2.36
CA ARG A 92 -1.57 14.91 -2.32
C ARG A 92 -1.15 15.92 -1.24
N GLY A 93 -1.92 17.00 -1.05
CA GLY A 93 -1.62 18.04 -0.06
C GLY A 93 -1.53 17.52 1.39
N SER A 94 -2.40 16.58 1.78
CA SER A 94 -2.37 15.98 3.12
C SER A 94 -1.10 15.16 3.38
N TYR A 95 -0.52 14.59 2.32
CA TYR A 95 0.71 13.80 2.39
C TYR A 95 1.98 14.65 2.17
N ASP A 96 1.86 15.83 1.57
CA ASP A 96 3.02 16.70 1.32
C ASP A 96 3.67 17.19 2.62
N ALA A 97 2.84 17.44 3.64
CA ALA A 97 3.29 17.82 4.97
C ALA A 97 4.11 16.74 5.70
N THR A 98 4.05 15.48 5.25
CA THR A 98 4.73 14.36 5.93
C THR A 98 6.03 13.94 5.25
N ASP A 99 6.40 14.54 4.12
CA ASP A 99 7.60 14.24 3.31
C ASP A 99 7.82 12.73 3.03
N GLN A 100 6.75 11.94 3.07
CA GLN A 100 6.85 10.49 2.97
C GLN A 100 7.21 10.05 1.54
N PRO A 101 7.99 8.98 1.35
CA PRO A 101 8.38 8.51 0.03
C PRO A 101 7.19 7.91 -0.74
N VAL A 102 7.27 7.99 -2.08
CA VAL A 102 6.39 7.22 -2.97
C VAL A 102 6.75 5.74 -2.94
N PHE A 103 5.81 4.87 -3.28
CA PHE A 103 6.11 3.45 -3.45
C PHE A 103 7.06 3.26 -4.64
N ALA A 104 8.26 2.74 -4.40
CA ALA A 104 9.27 2.51 -5.42
C ALA A 104 9.95 1.15 -5.17
N PRO A 105 9.37 0.04 -5.65
CA PRO A 105 9.93 -1.30 -5.41
C PRO A 105 11.27 -1.52 -6.12
N LYS A 106 11.56 -0.75 -7.17
CA LYS A 106 12.87 -0.71 -7.84
C LYS A 106 13.33 0.74 -8.04
N PRO A 107 14.64 0.99 -8.08
CA PRO A 107 15.17 2.30 -8.47
C PRO A 107 14.65 2.66 -9.86
N GLY A 108 14.02 3.83 -9.97
CA GLY A 108 13.43 4.34 -11.22
C GLY A 108 11.98 3.94 -11.49
N THR A 109 11.34 3.09 -10.67
CA THR A 109 9.93 2.66 -10.85
C THR A 109 9.01 3.26 -9.76
N GLY A 110 9.14 4.57 -9.52
CA GLY A 110 8.35 5.26 -8.49
C GLY A 110 6.89 5.42 -8.90
N TYR A 111 5.98 4.77 -8.18
CA TYR A 111 4.54 4.88 -8.36
C TYR A 111 4.01 6.09 -7.59
N ARG A 112 3.84 7.21 -8.29
CA ARG A 112 3.37 8.49 -7.70
C ARG A 112 1.98 8.42 -7.09
N SER A 113 1.22 7.41 -7.47
CA SER A 113 -0.14 7.12 -6.99
C SER A 113 -0.15 6.49 -5.61
N PHE A 114 0.99 6.05 -5.06
CA PHE A 114 1.06 5.42 -3.73
C PHE A 114 2.11 6.10 -2.86
N ARG A 115 1.73 6.43 -1.62
CA ARG A 115 2.59 7.14 -0.67
C ARG A 115 2.62 6.44 0.68
N LEU A 116 3.81 6.40 1.28
CA LEU A 116 4.01 5.75 2.58
C LEU A 116 3.23 6.50 3.66
N VAL A 117 2.53 5.75 4.51
CA VAL A 117 1.87 6.24 5.70
C VAL A 117 2.88 6.21 6.86
N PRO A 118 2.95 7.25 7.71
CA PRO A 118 3.79 7.24 8.89
C PRO A 118 3.56 5.98 9.73
N SER A 119 4.64 5.28 10.12
CA SER A 119 4.55 4.00 10.83
C SER A 119 3.74 4.09 12.13
N GLU A 120 3.85 5.20 12.85
CA GLU A 120 3.06 5.50 14.05
C GLU A 120 1.55 5.46 13.78
N ALA A 121 1.11 6.00 12.64
CA ALA A 121 -0.29 5.97 12.26
C ALA A 121 -0.77 4.56 11.90
N THR A 122 0.09 3.71 11.33
CA THR A 122 -0.33 2.38 10.83
C THR A 122 -0.76 1.38 11.91
N ILE A 123 -0.46 1.66 13.18
CA ILE A 123 -0.78 0.82 14.33
C ILE A 123 -1.86 1.43 15.23
N ASN A 124 -2.39 2.61 14.88
CA ASN A 124 -3.40 3.31 15.65
C ASN A 124 -4.61 3.64 14.77
N ASP A 125 -5.77 3.12 15.13
CA ASP A 125 -7.00 3.27 14.35
C ASP A 125 -7.37 4.73 14.10
N ASP A 126 -7.22 5.61 15.11
CA ASP A 126 -7.61 7.01 15.02
C ASP A 126 -6.65 7.80 14.13
N GLU A 127 -5.36 7.49 14.23
CA GLU A 127 -4.32 8.12 13.41
C GLU A 127 -4.33 7.60 11.96
N LEU A 128 -4.67 6.33 11.73
CA LEU A 128 -4.78 5.76 10.37
C LEU A 128 -6.04 6.23 9.64
N ARG A 129 -7.13 6.48 10.38
CA ARG A 129 -8.44 6.85 9.83
C ARG A 129 -8.41 7.98 8.79
N PRO A 130 -7.77 9.15 9.01
CA PRO A 130 -7.75 10.21 8.01
C PRO A 130 -7.08 9.75 6.70
N TRP A 131 -5.95 9.04 6.79
CA TRP A 131 -5.21 8.54 5.62
C TRP A 131 -6.04 7.54 4.83
N LEU A 132 -6.67 6.59 5.52
CA LEU A 132 -7.50 5.56 4.88
C LEU A 132 -8.75 6.17 4.26
N THR A 133 -9.36 7.15 4.92
CA THR A 133 -10.52 7.88 4.39
C THR A 133 -10.20 8.58 3.08
N ASP A 134 -9.04 9.23 2.98
CA ASP A 134 -8.59 9.84 1.72
C ASP A 134 -8.35 8.80 0.62
N ALA A 135 -7.71 7.68 0.95
CA ALA A 135 -7.45 6.60 0.00
C ALA A 135 -8.75 5.97 -0.53
N ILE A 136 -9.75 5.77 0.32
CA ILE A 136 -11.08 5.26 -0.07
C ILE A 136 -11.77 6.25 -1.00
N ARG A 137 -11.71 7.56 -0.73
CA ARG A 137 -12.28 8.58 -1.63
C ARG A 137 -11.61 8.57 -3.00
N VAL A 138 -10.29 8.37 -3.05
CA VAL A 138 -9.55 8.22 -4.32
C VAL A 138 -10.03 6.96 -5.05
N ALA A 139 -10.10 5.83 -4.36
CA ALA A 139 -10.55 4.56 -4.92
C ALA A 139 -11.98 4.66 -5.50
N GLY A 140 -12.91 5.29 -4.77
CA GLY A 140 -14.27 5.53 -5.23
C GLY A 140 -14.33 6.32 -6.54
N ARG A 141 -13.58 7.43 -6.65
CA ARG A 141 -13.53 8.21 -7.90
C ARG A 141 -12.97 7.41 -9.08
N LEU A 142 -11.98 6.56 -8.84
CA LEU A 142 -11.41 5.70 -9.87
C LEU A 142 -12.40 4.62 -10.33
N ALA A 143 -13.15 4.04 -9.39
CA ALA A 143 -14.20 3.08 -9.70
C ALA A 143 -15.32 3.72 -10.55
N GLU A 144 -15.77 4.92 -10.18
CA GLU A 144 -16.77 5.69 -10.95
C GLU A 144 -16.27 6.03 -12.36
N ALA A 145 -15.01 6.45 -12.48
CA ALA A 145 -14.39 6.70 -13.78
C ALA A 145 -14.36 5.44 -14.64
N LYS A 146 -13.94 4.29 -14.08
CA LYS A 146 -13.92 2.99 -14.78
C LYS A 146 -15.32 2.59 -15.26
N ALA A 147 -16.34 2.72 -14.40
CA ALA A 147 -17.72 2.40 -14.75
C ALA A 147 -18.29 3.26 -15.89
N ARG A 148 -17.79 4.50 -16.06
CA ARG A 148 -18.21 5.39 -17.15
C ARG A 148 -17.49 5.15 -18.48
N LEU A 149 -16.33 4.48 -18.44
CA LEU A 149 -15.53 4.14 -19.62
C LEU A 149 -15.79 2.72 -20.17
N GLY A 150 -16.42 1.84 -19.38
CA GLY A 150 -16.89 0.51 -19.80
C GLY A 150 -18.26 0.54 -20.45
#